data_AF-A0A0L0F7H2-F1
#
_entry.id   AF-A0A0L0F7H2-F1
#
_cell.length_a   1.000
_cell.length_b   1.000
_cell.length_c   1.000
_cell.angle_alpha   90.00
_cell.angle_beta   90.00
_cell.angle_gamma   90.00
#
_symmetry.space_group_name_H-M   'P 1'
#
loop_
_entity.id
_entity.type
_entity.pdbx_description
1 polymer ?
#
loop_
_entity_poly.entity_id
_entity_poly.type
_entity_poly.pdbx_seq_one_letter_code
_entity_poly.pdbx_strand_id
1 'polypeptide(L)'
;EAPTLVQELLQSSGAPCESTPYSDESAVYLAESFGNATRIDYGTGHELTFVSFMCSLVLLGAVPQSDAKGYVLHVFNRWEM
;
A
#
# COMPACT_ATOMS: atom_id res chain seq x y z
N GLU A 1 1.56 -3.64 13.25
CA GLU A 1 1.96 -2.28 12.83
C GLU A 1 2.21 -2.27 11.33
N ALA A 2 2.26 -1.10 10.67
CA ALA A 2 2.39 -1.02 9.21
C ALA A 2 3.60 -1.84 8.64
N PRO A 3 4.80 -1.81 9.23
CA PRO A 3 5.94 -2.59 8.72
C PRO A 3 5.71 -4.09 8.72
N THR A 4 5.19 -4.64 9.83
CA THR A 4 4.89 -6.07 9.95
C THR A 4 3.84 -6.50 8.92
N LEU A 5 2.79 -5.69 8.75
CA LEU A 5 1.69 -6.02 7.84
C LEU A 5 2.14 -6.02 6.38
N VAL A 6 2.96 -5.04 5.98
CA VAL A 6 3.53 -5.00 4.63
C VAL A 6 4.45 -6.20 4.39
N GLN A 7 5.26 -6.56 5.37
CA GLN A 7 6.17 -7.70 5.25
C GLN A 7 5.40 -9.03 5.11
N GLU A 8 4.36 -9.25 5.91
CA GLU A 8 3.47 -10.41 5.81
C GLU A 8 2.74 -10.46 4.46
N LEU A 9 2.31 -9.29 3.96
CA LEU A 9 1.62 -9.19 2.68
C LEU A 9 2.56 -9.57 1.52
N LEU A 10 3.78 -9.04 1.48
CA LEU A 10 4.79 -9.39 0.46
C LEU A 10 5.16 -10.89 0.51
N GLN A 11 5.28 -11.46 1.71
CA GLN A 11 5.59 -12.88 1.88
C GLN A 11 4.45 -13.79 1.42
N SER A 12 3.20 -13.42 1.71
CA SER A 12 2.02 -14.21 1.36
C SER A 12 1.61 -14.07 -0.11
N SER A 13 1.93 -12.96 -0.76
CA SER A 13 1.60 -12.69 -2.16
C SER A 13 2.54 -13.38 -3.17
N GLY A 14 3.59 -14.04 -2.71
CA GLY A 14 4.61 -14.64 -3.58
C GLY A 14 5.51 -13.61 -4.27
N ALA A 15 5.65 -12.42 -3.68
CA ALA A 15 6.55 -11.40 -4.22
C ALA A 15 8.01 -11.91 -4.21
N PRO A 16 8.85 -11.51 -5.18
CA PRO A 16 10.26 -11.90 -5.22
C PRO A 16 10.99 -11.52 -3.93
N CYS A 17 11.98 -12.30 -3.49
CA CYS A 17 12.74 -11.99 -2.28
C CYS A 17 13.48 -10.63 -2.37
N GLU A 18 13.80 -10.18 -3.59
CA GLU A 18 14.41 -8.87 -3.88
C GLU A 18 13.49 -7.68 -3.56
N SER A 19 12.19 -7.91 -3.33
CA SER A 19 11.25 -6.87 -2.90
C SER A 19 11.39 -6.47 -1.42
N THR A 20 12.03 -7.30 -0.61
CA THR A 20 12.14 -7.12 0.85
C THR A 20 12.79 -5.81 1.30
N PRO A 21 13.81 -5.22 0.62
CA PRO A 21 14.39 -3.94 1.04
C PRO A 21 13.42 -2.75 0.92
N TYR A 22 12.35 -2.89 0.14
CA TYR A 22 11.36 -1.84 -0.11
C TYR A 22 10.12 -1.94 0.80
N SER A 23 10.11 -2.90 1.74
CA SER A 23 9.00 -3.05 2.70
C SER A 23 8.85 -1.81 3.58
N ASP A 24 9.97 -1.21 3.98
CA ASP A 24 9.98 -0.06 4.89
C ASP A 24 9.38 1.18 4.22
N GLU A 25 9.74 1.44 2.96
CA GLU A 25 9.16 2.53 2.18
C GLU A 25 7.66 2.33 1.95
N SER A 26 7.26 1.10 1.59
CA SER A 26 5.85 0.75 1.42
C SER A 26 5.05 0.91 2.72
N ALA A 27 5.66 0.57 3.86
CA ALA A 27 5.05 0.77 5.18
C ALA A 27 4.88 2.24 5.53
N VAL A 28 5.79 3.12 5.11
CA VAL A 28 5.64 4.58 5.27
C VAL A 28 4.45 5.08 4.47
N TYR A 29 4.30 4.67 3.20
CA TYR A 29 3.13 5.06 2.41
C TYR A 29 1.81 4.60 3.05
N LEU A 30 1.77 3.38 3.59
CA LEU A 30 0.59 2.90 4.30
C LEU A 30 0.33 3.69 5.58
N ALA A 31 1.35 3.96 6.40
CA ALA A 31 1.20 4.69 7.66
C ALA A 31 0.67 6.11 7.46
N GLU A 32 1.19 6.83 6.46
CA GLU A 32 0.80 8.21 6.16
C GLU A 32 -0.52 8.32 5.39
N SER A 33 -1.13 7.21 4.97
CA SER A 33 -2.41 7.24 4.25
C SER A 33 -3.63 7.55 5.13
N PHE A 34 -3.56 7.43 6.45
CA PHE A 34 -4.74 7.52 7.33
C PHE A 34 -5.02 8.92 7.91
N GLY A 35 -4.40 9.97 7.37
CA GLY A 35 -4.52 11.31 7.90
C GLY A 35 -3.47 11.63 8.98
N ASN A 36 -3.48 12.86 9.46
CA ASN A 36 -2.58 13.28 10.54
C ASN A 36 -3.32 13.36 11.88
N ALA A 37 -2.93 12.51 12.84
CA ALA A 37 -3.57 12.46 14.15
C ALA A 37 -3.41 13.75 14.98
N THR A 38 -2.33 14.51 14.77
CA THR A 38 -2.08 15.77 15.52
C THR A 38 -2.92 16.92 14.98
N ARG A 39 -3.04 17.05 13.66
CA ARG A 39 -3.85 18.09 13.01
C ARG A 39 -5.33 17.72 12.89
N ILE A 40 -5.65 16.43 13.05
CA ILE A 40 -7.00 15.87 12.87
C ILE A 40 -7.52 16.23 11.48
N ASP A 41 -6.66 16.03 10.48
CA ASP A 41 -6.97 16.29 9.09
C ASP A 41 -6.77 15.07 8.22
N TYR A 42 -7.54 15.05 7.13
CA TYR A 42 -7.46 14.10 6.06
C TYR A 42 -7.78 14.84 4.76
N GLY A 43 -7.15 14.44 3.66
CA GLY A 43 -7.34 15.06 2.36
C GLY A 43 -6.60 14.32 1.26
N THR A 44 -6.62 14.89 0.06
CA THR A 44 -6.14 14.24 -1.17
C THR A 44 -4.66 13.83 -1.15
N GLY A 45 -3.84 14.44 -0.29
CA GLY A 45 -2.46 13.98 -0.07
C GLY A 45 -2.38 12.62 0.60
N HIS A 46 -3.27 12.34 1.57
CA HIS A 46 -3.36 11.05 2.24
C HIS A 46 -3.89 9.98 1.29
N GLU A 47 -4.89 10.32 0.47
CA GLU A 47 -5.38 9.48 -0.64
C GLU A 47 -4.26 9.13 -1.64
N LEU A 48 -3.49 10.12 -2.07
CA LEU A 48 -2.35 9.90 -2.97
C LEU A 48 -1.30 8.98 -2.35
N THR A 49 -1.09 9.09 -1.04
CA THR A 49 -0.17 8.22 -0.31
C THR A 49 -0.67 6.78 -0.30
N PHE A 50 -1.99 6.56 -0.12
CA PHE A 50 -2.59 5.23 -0.23
C PHE A 50 -2.45 4.64 -1.64
N VAL A 51 -2.71 5.45 -2.68
CA VAL A 51 -2.51 5.02 -4.07
C VAL A 51 -1.04 4.69 -4.35
N SER A 52 -0.10 5.42 -3.75
CA SER A 52 1.34 5.14 -3.85
C SER A 52 1.71 3.80 -3.19
N PHE A 53 1.13 3.49 -2.02
CA PHE A 53 1.25 2.17 -1.40
C PHE A 53 0.70 1.06 -2.30
N MET A 54 -0.49 1.26 -2.88
CA MET A 54 -1.07 0.27 -3.80
C MET A 54 -0.21 0.07 -5.05
N CYS A 55 0.37 1.14 -5.58
CA CYS A 55 1.31 1.10 -6.70
C CYS A 55 2.58 0.31 -6.33
N SER A 56 3.14 0.52 -5.13
CA SER A 56 4.33 -0.19 -4.69
C SER A 56 4.09 -1.71 -4.64
N LEU A 57 2.92 -2.17 -4.21
CA LEU A 57 2.58 -3.60 -4.23
C LEU A 57 2.53 -4.20 -5.64
N VAL A 58 2.07 -3.46 -6.64
CA VAL A 58 2.12 -3.89 -8.05
C VAL A 58 3.56 -3.92 -8.57
N LEU A 59 4.36 -2.90 -8.25
CA LEU A 59 5.77 -2.81 -8.68
C LEU A 59 6.65 -3.88 -8.04
N LEU A 60 6.41 -4.21 -6.77
CA LEU A 60 7.12 -5.24 -6.02
C LEU A 60 6.65 -6.66 -6.36
N GLY A 61 5.67 -6.81 -7.27
CA GLY A 61 5.20 -8.11 -7.72
C GLY A 61 4.27 -8.83 -6.74
N ALA A 62 3.76 -8.14 -5.72
CA ALA A 62 2.73 -8.68 -4.84
C ALA A 62 1.36 -8.74 -5.51
N VAL A 63 1.13 -7.90 -6.52
CA VAL A 63 -0.06 -7.94 -7.37
C VAL A 63 0.38 -8.07 -8.83
N PRO A 64 -0.10 -9.09 -9.56
CA PRO A 64 0.18 -9.22 -10.99
C PRO A 64 -0.32 -8.00 -11.77
N GLN A 65 0.44 -7.57 -12.79
CA GLN A 65 0.01 -6.43 -13.63
C GLN A 65 -1.32 -6.68 -14.35
N SER A 66 -1.68 -7.93 -14.65
CA SER A 66 -2.98 -8.30 -15.22
C SER A 66 -4.14 -7.89 -14.32
N ASP A 67 -3.92 -7.91 -13.01
CA ASP A 67 -4.95 -7.74 -11.99
C ASP A 67 -4.94 -6.33 -11.41
N ALA A 68 -3.92 -5.53 -11.71
CA ALA A 68 -3.70 -4.20 -11.15
C ALA A 68 -4.94 -3.29 -11.25
N LYS A 69 -5.68 -3.31 -12.37
CA LYS A 69 -6.91 -2.51 -12.51
C LYS A 69 -8.01 -2.94 -11.54
N GLY A 70 -8.27 -4.25 -11.46
CA GLY A 70 -9.28 -4.81 -10.57
C GLY A 70 -8.91 -4.59 -9.11
N TYR A 71 -7.63 -4.85 -8.78
CA TYR A 71 -7.06 -4.55 -7.48
C TYR A 71 -7.29 -3.09 -7.07
N VAL A 72 -6.96 -2.13 -7.95
CA VAL A 72 -7.14 -0.70 -7.65
C VAL A 72 -8.61 -0.37 -7.39
N LEU A 73 -9.50 -0.81 -8.28
CA LEU A 73 -10.94 -0.52 -8.16
C LEU A 73 -11.57 -1.16 -6.92
N HIS A 74 -11.14 -2.37 -6.54
CA HIS A 74 -11.72 -3.06 -5.39
C HIS A 74 -11.16 -2.57 -4.06
N VAL A 75 -9.84 -2.39 -3.96
CA VAL A 75 -9.17 -2.03 -2.70
C VAL A 75 -9.37 -0.56 -2.38
N PHE A 76 -9.20 0.34 -3.36
CA PHE A 76 -9.41 1.77 -3.13
C PHE A 76 -10.86 2.07 -2.74
N ASN A 77 -11.81 1.44 -3.44
CA ASN A 77 -13.23 1.61 -3.13
C ASN A 77 -13.60 1.09 -1.74
N ARG A 78 -12.93 0.04 -1.25
CA ARG A 78 -13.16 -0.51 0.10
C ARG A 78 -12.46 0.31 1.20
N TRP A 79 -11.45 1.08 0.86
CA TRP A 79 -10.72 1.89 1.81
C TRP A 79 -11.39 3.25 2.03
N GLU A 80 -11.92 3.86 0.96
CA GLU A 80 -12.67 5.12 1.02
C GLU A 80 -14.11 4.98 1.56
N MET A 81 -14.71 3.78 1.48
CA MET A 81 -16.10 3.50 1.95
C MET A 81 -16.12 2.72 3.26
#